data_AF-A0A261RZU3-F1
#
_entry.id   AF-A0A261RZU3-F1
#
_cell.length_a   1.000
_cell.length_b   1.000
_cell.length_c   1.000
_cell.angle_alpha   90.00
_cell.angle_beta   90.00
_cell.angle_gamma   90.00
#
_symmetry.space_group_name_H-M   'P 1'
#
loop_
_entity.id
_entity.type
_entity.pdbx_description
1 polymer ?
#
loop_
_entity_poly.entity_id
_entity_poly.type
_entity_poly.pdbx_seq_one_letter_code
_entity_poly.pdbx_strand_id
1 'polypeptide(L)' 'MTATIWEISVCENGAKFWLEDGRRYVVCLCSAEVLRKVEARTGLTGCAALRAAEGELIQEAHQRLLDHETPPLRLQYHD' A
#
# COMPACT_ATOMS: atom_id res chain seq x y z
N MET A 1 4.45 15.98 5.35
CA MET A 1 4.24 15.67 3.91
C MET A 1 3.07 14.72 3.85
N THR A 2 2.04 15.01 3.05
CA THR A 2 0.83 14.17 2.93
C THR A 2 1.03 13.20 1.78
N ALA A 3 1.57 12.03 2.06
CA ALA A 3 1.56 10.96 1.07
C ALA A 3 0.11 10.55 0.77
N THR A 4 -0.18 10.23 -0.49
CA THR A 4 -1.54 9.89 -0.95
C THR A 4 -1.45 8.71 -1.91
N ILE A 5 -2.44 7.82 -1.86
CA ILE A 5 -2.60 6.73 -2.81
C ILE A 5 -3.14 7.29 -4.13
N TRP A 6 -2.34 7.20 -5.19
CA TRP A 6 -2.73 7.66 -6.52
C TRP A 6 -3.57 6.64 -7.28
N GLU A 7 -3.10 5.39 -7.32
CA GLU A 7 -3.75 4.31 -8.05
C GLU A 7 -3.80 3.06 -7.18
N ILE A 8 -4.92 2.32 -7.26
CA ILE A 8 -5.10 1.01 -6.64
C ILE A 8 -5.55 0.04 -7.72
N SER A 9 -4.80 -1.06 -7.87
CA SER A 9 -5.15 -2.19 -8.71
C SER A 9 -5.26 -3.42 -7.84
N VAL A 10 -6.46 -4.01 -7.77
CA VAL A 10 -6.72 -5.25 -7.05
C VAL A 10 -6.64 -6.40 -8.04
N CYS A 11 -5.94 -7.46 -7.66
CA CYS A 11 -5.75 -8.66 -8.46
C CYS A 11 -6.09 -9.90 -7.62
N GLU A 12 -6.25 -11.05 -8.26
CA GLU A 12 -6.53 -12.32 -7.54
C GLU A 12 -5.47 -12.66 -6.47
N ASN A 13 -4.24 -12.17 -6.67
CA ASN A 13 -3.10 -12.40 -5.78
C ASN A 13 -2.89 -11.29 -4.72
N GLY A 14 -3.76 -10.27 -4.66
CA GLY A 14 -3.66 -9.17 -3.68
C GLY A 14 -3.94 -7.81 -4.29
N ALA A 15 -3.12 -6.81 -3.97
CA ALA A 15 -3.28 -5.47 -4.54
C ALA A 15 -1.94 -4.78 -4.78
N LYS A 16 -1.90 -3.94 -5.80
CA LYS A 16 -0.81 -3.00 -6.08
C LYS A 16 -1.35 -1.60 -5.92
N PHE A 17 -0.63 -0.74 -5.19
CA PHE A 17 -0.98 0.67 -5.10
C PHE A 17 0.27 1.56 -5.15
N TRP A 18 0.08 2.78 -5.64
CA TRP A 18 1.14 3.77 -5.79
C TRP A 18 0.98 4.87 -4.75
N LEU A 19 2.04 5.10 -3.98
CA LEU A 19 2.15 6.20 -3.04
C LEU A 19 3.03 7.30 -3.62
N GLU A 20 2.57 8.54 -3.57
CA GLU A 20 3.41 9.71 -3.85
C GLU A 20 3.91 10.29 -2.52
N ASP A 21 5.23 10.36 -2.31
CA ASP A 21 5.85 11.07 -1.18
C ASP A 21 6.61 12.30 -1.68
N GLY A 22 5.85 13.28 -2.19
CA GLY A 22 6.27 14.66 -2.55
C GLY A 22 7.34 14.84 -3.65
N ARG A 23 8.17 13.82 -3.92
CA ARG A 23 9.25 13.79 -4.92
C ARG A 23 9.46 12.41 -5.53
N ARG A 24 8.82 11.36 -5.02
CA ARG A 24 9.03 9.98 -5.43
C ARG A 24 7.70 9.24 -5.47
N TYR A 25 7.58 8.35 -6.44
CA TYR A 25 6.50 7.37 -6.50
C TYR A 25 6.99 6.03 -5.98
N VAL A 26 6.26 5.46 -5.05
CA VAL A 26 6.56 4.18 -4.42
C VAL A 26 5.48 3.18 -4.79
N VAL A 27 5.88 2.09 -5.43
CA VAL A 27 4.99 0.94 -5.63
C VAL A 27 4.93 0.11 -4.36
N CYS A 28 3.73 -0.06 -3.83
CA CYS A 28 3.44 -0.99 -2.76
C CYS A 28 2.66 -2.19 -3.30
N LEU A 29 3.12 -3.39 -2.95
CA LEU A 29 2.47 -4.67 -3.24
C LEU A 29 1.96 -5.30 -1.95
N CYS A 30 0.65 -5.48 -1.89
CA CYS A 30 -0.09 -6.17 -0.84
C CYS A 30 -0.41 -7.59 -1.30
N SER A 31 -0.13 -8.61 -0.47
CA SER A 31 -0.53 -9.99 -0.76
C SER A 31 -2.03 -10.19 -0.54
N ALA A 32 -2.62 -11.24 -1.13
CA ALA A 32 -4.03 -11.59 -0.92
C ALA A 32 -4.39 -11.78 0.55
N GLU A 33 -3.47 -12.30 1.37
CA GLU A 33 -3.70 -12.46 2.80
C GLU A 33 -3.82 -11.11 3.53
N VAL A 34 -2.93 -10.16 3.20
CA VAL A 34 -2.98 -8.82 3.78
C VAL A 34 -4.23 -8.08 3.32
N LEU A 35 -4.59 -8.20 2.03
CA LEU A 35 -5.83 -7.61 1.50
C LEU A 35 -7.04 -8.11 2.29
N ARG A 36 -7.18 -9.42 2.48
CA ARG A 36 -8.29 -10.00 3.27
C ARG A 36 -8.34 -9.50 4.71
N LYS A 37 -7.19 -9.27 5.35
CA LYS A 37 -7.14 -8.68 6.70
C LYS A 37 -7.66 -7.25 6.71
N VAL A 38 -7.28 -6.46 5.70
CA VAL A 38 -7.78 -5.07 5.54
C VAL A 38 -9.29 -5.06 5.27
N GLU A 39 -9.77 -5.95 4.40
CA GLU A 39 -11.19 -6.11 4.10
C GLU A 39 -11.99 -6.52 5.34
N ALA A 40 -11.53 -7.53 6.08
CA ALA A 40 -12.19 -7.98 7.31
C ALA A 40 -12.24 -6.89 8.38
N ARG A 41 -11.19 -6.07 8.50
CA ARG A 41 -11.12 -4.98 9.48
C ARG A 41 -12.01 -3.80 9.10
N THR A 42 -12.06 -3.46 7.82
CA THR A 42 -12.81 -2.28 7.33
C THR A 42 -14.27 -2.60 7.04
N GLY A 43 -14.63 -3.87 6.86
CA GLY A 43 -15.96 -4.30 6.40
C GLY A 43 -16.21 -3.97 4.92
N LEU A 44 -15.19 -3.52 4.19
CA LEU A 44 -15.24 -3.16 2.77
C LEU A 44 -14.44 -4.16 1.95
N THR A 45 -14.53 -4.10 0.63
CA THR A 45 -13.81 -5.00 -0.29
C THR A 45 -12.95 -4.25 -1.30
N GLY A 46 -11.87 -4.89 -1.73
CA GLY A 46 -10.97 -4.43 -2.78
C GLY A 46 -10.45 -3.00 -2.56
N CYS A 47 -10.64 -2.13 -3.57
CA CYS A 47 -10.15 -0.75 -3.54
C CYS A 47 -10.78 0.06 -2.40
N ALA A 48 -12.05 -0.18 -2.05
CA ALA A 48 -12.72 0.56 -1.00
C ALA A 48 -12.12 0.26 0.37
N ALA A 49 -11.75 -1.00 0.63
CA ALA A 49 -11.05 -1.41 1.84
C ALA A 49 -9.68 -0.73 1.96
N LEU A 50 -8.92 -0.70 0.86
CA LEU A 50 -7.59 -0.09 0.83
C LEU A 50 -7.66 1.44 0.98
N ARG A 51 -8.66 2.10 0.39
CA ARG A 51 -8.92 3.53 0.60
C ARG A 51 -9.29 3.84 2.04
N ALA A 52 -10.13 3.02 2.67
CA ALA A 52 -10.47 3.20 4.07
C ALA A 52 -9.27 3.01 5.01
N ALA A 53 -8.30 2.20 4.61
CA ALA A 53 -7.05 1.96 5.34
C ALA A 53 -5.86 2.82 4.86
N GLU A 54 -6.11 3.84 4.02
CA GLU A 54 -5.07 4.59 3.31
C GLU A 54 -4.00 5.17 4.24
N GLY A 55 -4.41 5.84 5.32
CA GLY A 55 -3.48 6.45 6.27
C GLY A 55 -2.54 5.45 6.95
N GLU A 56 -3.05 4.26 7.29
CA GLU A 56 -2.24 3.21 7.90
C GLU A 56 -1.27 2.58 6.89
N LEU A 57 -1.72 2.33 5.66
CA LEU A 57 -0.87 1.80 4.59
C LEU A 57 0.27 2.76 4.24
N ILE A 58 -0.02 4.06 4.20
CA ILE A 58 0.99 5.12 4.02
C ILE A 58 1.99 5.11 5.17
N GLN A 59 1.51 5.06 6.41
CA GLN A 59 2.39 5.05 7.59
C GLN A 59 3.29 3.82 7.61
N GLU A 60 2.75 2.64 7.30
CA GLU A 60 3.53 1.40 7.22
C GLU A 60 4.58 1.45 6.11
N ALA A 61 4.22 1.95 4.93
CA ALA A 61 5.14 2.13 3.82
C ALA A 61 6.27 3.12 4.16
N HIS A 62 5.94 4.26 4.78
CA HIS A 62 6.93 5.23 5.24
C HIS A 62 7.87 4.65 6.30
N GLN A 63 7.34 3.93 7.29
CA GLN A 63 8.15 3.31 8.33
C GLN A 63 9.16 2.32 7.71
N ARG A 64 8.69 1.46 6.80
CA ARG A 64 9.56 0.50 6.11
C ARG A 64 10.59 1.16 5.18
N LEU A 65 10.25 2.28 4.56
CA LEU A 65 11.19 3.08 3.76
C LEU A 65 12.32 3.66 4.63
N LEU A 66 11.99 4.12 5.85
CA LEU A 66 12.97 4.63 6.81
C LEU A 66 13.85 3.52 7.39
N ASP A 67 13.28 2.33 7.62
CA ASP A 67 13.97 1.22 8.28
C ASP A 67 14.93 0.45 7.36
N HIS A 68 15.01 0.77 6.05
CA HIS A 68 15.87 0.09 5.06
C HIS A 68 15.78 -1.46 5.10
N GLU A 69 14.65 -1.99 5.57
CA GLU A 69 14.50 -3.40 5.89
C GLU A 69 13.95 -4.20 4.70
N THR A 70 14.51 -5.38 4.45
CA THR A 70 13.97 -6.36 3.48
C THR A 70 12.96 -7.29 4.18
N PRO A 71 11.64 -6.98 4.17
CA PRO A 71 10.59 -8.02 3.98
C PRO A 71 9.23 -7.46 3.44
N PRO A 72 8.15 -8.29 3.37
CA PRO A 72 7.40 -8.79 2.18
C PRO A 72 6.90 -7.81 1.09
N LEU A 73 7.06 -6.50 1.25
CA LEU A 73 6.67 -5.48 0.27
C LEU A 73 7.87 -5.23 -0.67
N ARG A 74 7.78 -5.60 -1.96
CA ARG A 74 8.82 -5.22 -2.94
C ARG A 74 8.60 -3.78 -3.36
N LEU A 75 9.49 -2.90 -2.90
CA LEU A 75 9.57 -1.52 -3.36
C LEU A 75 10.32 -1.49 -4.69
N GLN A 76 9.65 -1.06 -5.77
CA GLN A 76 10.28 -0.75 -7.04
C GLN A 76 10.23 0.75 -7.26
N TYR A 77 11.41 1.36 -7.43
CA TYR A 77 11.56 2.77 -7.76
C TYR A 77 11.45 2.92 -9.28
N HIS A 78 10.64 3.87 -9.73
CA HIS A 78 10.69 4.37 -11.10
C HIS A 78 11.11 5.84 -11.03
N ASP A 79 12.16 6.20 -11.80
CA ASP A 79 12.51 7.59 -12.12
C ASP A 79 11.50 8.19 -13.12
#